data_AF-A0A967EIU7-F1
#
_entry.id   AF-A0A967EIU7-F1
#
_cell.length_a   1.000
_cell.length_b   1.000
_cell.length_c   1.000
_cell.angle_alpha   90.00
_cell.angle_beta   90.00
_cell.angle_gamma   90.00
#
_symmetry.space_group_name_H-M   'P 1'
#
loop_
_entity.id
_entity.type
_entity.pdbx_description
1 polymer ?
#
loop_
_entity_poly.entity_id
_entity_poly.type
_entity_poly.pdbx_seq_one_letter_code
_entity_poly.pdbx_strand_id
1 'polypeptide(L)'
;MTVNLVDAGLLPPLVKALLEGSGADLLSPVRFQSPGGPPPTAPTPADDRSELGAALTSANEGYGHPAAEALGRKLADPATLVVITGQQPGLFGGPLYSLSKAVAAVRWAERATGAGRPAGGGAVLDCYGGP
;
A
#
# COMPACT_ATOMS: atom_id res chain seq x y z
N MET A 1 -9.03 24.25 -15.91
CA MET A 1 -10.46 23.89 -15.87
C MET A 1 -10.58 22.66 -14.99
N THR A 2 -11.22 22.78 -13.83
CA THR A 2 -11.38 21.67 -12.88
C THR A 2 -12.79 21.13 -13.07
N VAL A 3 -12.94 19.86 -13.45
CA VAL A 3 -14.25 19.23 -13.61
C VAL A 3 -14.60 18.54 -12.30
N ASN A 4 -15.75 18.88 -11.71
CA ASN A 4 -16.31 18.12 -10.60
C ASN A 4 -17.11 16.93 -11.17
N LEU A 5 -16.58 15.72 -11.00
CA LEU A 5 -17.18 14.49 -11.52
C LEU A 5 -18.50 14.13 -10.82
N VAL A 6 -18.69 14.58 -9.56
CA VAL A 6 -19.93 14.38 -8.81
C VAL A 6 -21.04 15.21 -9.43
N ASP A 7 -20.79 16.51 -9.63
CA ASP A 7 -21.76 17.45 -10.21
C ASP A 7 -22.07 17.10 -11.68
N ALA A 8 -21.10 16.53 -12.39
CA ALA A 8 -21.28 16.07 -13.77
C ALA A 8 -22.10 14.77 -13.88
N GLY A 9 -22.44 14.12 -12.77
CA GLY A 9 -23.20 12.86 -12.77
C GLY A 9 -22.45 11.68 -13.43
N LEU A 10 -21.13 11.77 -13.54
CA LEU A 10 -20.29 10.79 -14.25
C LEU A 10 -19.77 9.67 -13.35
N LEU A 11 -20.13 9.68 -12.06
CA LEU A 11 -19.63 8.71 -11.09
C LEU A 11 -20.65 7.59 -10.83
N PRO A 12 -20.19 6.33 -10.76
CA PRO A 12 -21.03 5.22 -10.32
C PRO A 12 -21.59 5.46 -8.91
N PRO A 13 -22.79 4.92 -8.57
CA PRO A 13 -23.47 5.19 -7.31
C PRO A 13 -22.62 4.97 -6.05
N LEU A 14 -21.82 3.90 -6.03
CA LEU A 14 -20.94 3.59 -4.89
C LEU A 14 -19.82 4.63 -4.71
N VAL A 15 -19.20 5.06 -5.82
CA VAL A 15 -18.12 6.06 -5.78
C VAL A 15 -18.68 7.41 -5.35
N LYS A 16 -19.86 7.78 -5.85
CA LYS A 16 -20.57 8.98 -5.44
C LYS A 16 -20.88 8.97 -3.94
N ALA A 17 -21.48 7.88 -3.45
CA ALA A 17 -21.83 7.71 -2.03
C ALA A 17 -20.59 7.86 -1.12
N LEU A 18 -19.46 7.27 -1.52
CA LEU A 18 -18.20 7.36 -0.77
C LEU A 18 -17.66 8.79 -0.72
N LEU A 19 -17.69 9.53 -1.84
CA LEU A 19 -17.25 10.93 -1.90
C LEU A 19 -18.18 11.86 -1.10
N GLU A 20 -19.47 11.53 -1.00
CA GLU A 20 -20.45 12.24 -0.18
C GLU A 20 -20.36 11.86 1.32
N GLY A 21 -19.45 10.96 1.69
CA GLY A 21 -19.20 10.57 3.08
C GLY A 21 -20.11 9.46 3.61
N SER A 22 -20.85 8.77 2.74
CA SER A 22 -21.71 7.62 3.08
C SER A 22 -21.10 6.29 2.62
N GLY A 23 -21.47 5.17 3.26
CA GLY A 23 -20.96 3.84 2.89
C GLY A 23 -19.50 3.56 3.28
N ALA A 24 -18.87 4.44 4.05
CA ALA A 24 -17.50 4.26 4.53
C ALA A 24 -17.35 3.08 5.50
N ASP A 25 -18.45 2.66 6.14
CA ASP A 25 -18.55 1.48 6.99
C ASP A 25 -18.25 0.18 6.23
N LEU A 26 -18.63 0.10 4.95
CA LEU A 26 -18.31 -1.04 4.07
C LEU A 26 -16.79 -1.24 3.89
N LEU A 27 -16.02 -0.19 4.11
CA LEU A 27 -14.57 -0.20 3.94
C LEU A 27 -13.84 -0.21 5.28
N SER A 28 -14.56 -0.33 6.41
CA SER A 28 -13.91 -0.50 7.71
C SER A 28 -13.03 -1.77 7.71
N PRO A 29 -11.79 -1.74 8.23
CA PRO A 29 -11.17 -0.65 9.01
C PRO A 29 -10.37 0.37 8.18
N VAL A 30 -10.43 0.34 6.85
CA VAL A 30 -9.70 1.26 5.97
C VAL A 30 -10.06 2.71 6.28
N ARG A 31 -9.04 3.57 6.26
CA ARG A 31 -9.16 5.01 6.45
C ARG A 31 -8.55 5.70 5.24
N PHE A 32 -9.30 6.63 4.65
CA PHE A 32 -8.82 7.45 3.54
C PHE A 32 -8.08 8.67 4.07
N GLN A 33 -6.96 9.01 3.43
CA GLN A 33 -6.26 10.26 3.67
C GLN A 33 -6.39 11.20 2.48
N SER A 34 -6.49 12.49 2.77
CA SER A 34 -6.43 13.52 1.74
C SER A 34 -5.06 13.51 1.05
N PRO A 35 -5.00 13.72 -0.28
CA PRO A 35 -3.74 13.86 -0.99
C PRO A 35 -2.84 14.94 -0.35
N GLY A 36 -1.57 14.62 -0.13
CA GLY A 36 -0.61 15.53 0.51
C GLY A 36 -0.73 15.63 2.04
N GLY A 37 -1.65 14.89 2.66
CA GLY A 37 -1.74 14.79 4.12
C GLY A 37 -0.48 14.18 4.76
N PRO A 38 -0.26 14.40 6.07
CA PRO A 38 0.85 13.81 6.79
C PRO A 38 0.74 12.27 6.80
N PRO A 39 1.87 11.55 6.86
CA PRO A 39 1.83 10.08 6.93
C PRO A 39 0.93 9.64 8.10
N PRO A 40 0.20 8.52 7.96
CA PRO A 40 -0.70 8.03 9.01
C PRO A 40 0.09 7.68 10.27
N THR A 41 -0.41 8.10 11.43
CA THR A 41 0.15 7.74 12.75
C THR A 41 0.21 6.22 12.88
N ALA A 42 1.28 5.73 13.50
CA ALA A 42 1.46 4.29 13.70
C ALA A 42 0.21 3.70 14.38
N PRO A 43 -0.26 2.52 13.92
CA PRO A 43 -1.44 1.90 14.49
C PRO A 43 -1.20 1.49 15.94
N THR A 44 -2.30 1.21 16.65
CA THR A 44 -2.32 0.34 17.84
C THR A 44 -1.48 -0.91 17.57
N PRO A 45 -0.70 -1.45 18.53
CA PRO A 45 0.17 -2.61 18.30
C PRO A 45 -0.60 -3.71 17.56
N ALA A 46 -0.11 -4.04 16.36
CA ALA A 46 -0.64 -5.16 15.59
C ALA A 46 -0.25 -6.48 16.28
N ASP A 47 -1.02 -7.53 16.00
CA ASP A 47 -0.66 -8.90 16.33
C ASP A 47 0.74 -9.26 15.81
N ASP A 48 1.30 -10.36 16.31
CA ASP A 48 2.59 -10.89 15.87
C ASP A 48 2.63 -11.07 14.34
N ARG A 49 3.57 -10.39 13.68
CA ARG A 49 3.79 -10.43 12.22
C ARG A 49 4.94 -11.35 11.82
N SER A 50 5.46 -12.16 12.75
CA SER A 50 6.60 -13.06 12.53
C SER A 50 6.37 -14.02 11.35
N GLU A 51 5.19 -14.62 11.26
CA GLU A 51 4.82 -15.55 10.18
C GLU A 51 4.82 -14.84 8.82
N LEU A 52 4.22 -13.65 8.73
CA LEU A 52 4.22 -12.85 7.51
C LEU A 52 5.64 -12.40 7.11
N GLY A 53 6.45 -12.00 8.09
CA GLY A 53 7.85 -11.64 7.90
C GLY A 53 8.67 -12.80 7.34
N ALA A 54 8.49 -14.00 7.87
CA ALA A 54 9.15 -15.21 7.40
C ALA A 54 8.71 -15.60 5.97
N ALA A 55 7.40 -15.57 5.69
CA ALA A 55 6.86 -15.89 4.37
C ALA A 55 7.41 -14.94 3.28
N LEU A 56 7.42 -13.63 3.55
CA LEU A 56 7.95 -12.64 2.61
C LEU A 56 9.48 -12.68 2.50
N THR A 57 10.19 -13.14 3.53
CA THR A 57 11.63 -13.40 3.44
C THR A 57 11.89 -14.50 2.42
N SER A 58 11.25 -15.66 2.61
CA SER A 58 11.42 -16.81 1.71
C SER A 58 11.07 -16.48 0.26
N ALA A 59 9.96 -15.77 0.02
CA ALA A 59 9.58 -15.34 -1.32
C ALA A 59 10.63 -14.39 -1.95
N ASN A 60 11.10 -13.39 -1.20
CA ASN A 60 12.06 -12.41 -1.70
C ASN A 60 13.47 -12.98 -1.90
N GLU A 61 13.87 -13.97 -1.10
CA GLU A 61 15.08 -14.76 -1.34
C GLU A 61 14.98 -15.56 -2.64
N GLY A 62 13.81 -16.15 -2.92
CA GLY A 62 13.53 -16.81 -4.20
C GLY A 62 13.69 -15.87 -5.41
N TYR A 63 13.44 -14.56 -5.22
CA TYR A 63 13.70 -13.52 -6.22
C TYR A 63 15.13 -12.94 -6.19
N GLY A 64 15.99 -13.42 -5.30
CA GLY A 64 17.38 -12.97 -5.17
C GLY A 64 17.55 -11.60 -4.49
N HIS A 65 16.59 -11.16 -3.68
CA HIS A 65 16.65 -9.85 -3.02
C HIS A 65 17.68 -9.86 -1.86
N PRO A 66 18.78 -9.09 -1.93
CA PRO A 66 19.91 -9.22 -1.00
C PRO A 66 19.59 -8.78 0.44
N ALA A 67 18.51 -8.02 0.64
CA ALA A 67 18.06 -7.57 1.95
C ALA A 67 16.77 -8.27 2.43
N ALA A 68 16.41 -9.41 1.85
CA ALA A 68 15.18 -10.13 2.19
C ALA A 68 15.05 -10.39 3.70
N GLU A 69 16.08 -10.96 4.33
CA GLU A 69 16.08 -11.25 5.78
C GLU A 69 15.93 -9.99 6.63
N ALA A 70 16.68 -8.93 6.32
CA ALA A 70 16.63 -7.67 7.05
C ALA A 70 15.24 -7.01 6.96
N LEU A 71 14.61 -7.07 5.78
CA LEU A 71 13.25 -6.56 5.56
C LEU A 71 12.20 -7.41 6.26
N GLY A 72 12.36 -8.74 6.27
CA GLY A 72 11.48 -9.66 7.00
C GLY A 72 11.50 -9.42 8.51
N ARG A 73 12.69 -9.27 9.10
CA ARG A 73 12.84 -8.89 10.52
C ARG A 73 12.21 -7.54 10.82
N LYS A 74 12.41 -6.55 9.95
CA LYS A 74 11.79 -5.24 10.08
C LYS A 74 10.26 -5.33 10.02
N LEU A 75 9.71 -6.19 9.16
CA LEU A 75 8.26 -6.38 9.03
C LEU A 75 7.64 -7.06 10.27
N ALA A 76 8.37 -7.98 10.89
CA ALA A 76 7.95 -8.66 12.12
C ALA A 76 7.83 -7.71 13.32
N ASP A 77 8.57 -6.58 13.32
CA ASP A 77 8.43 -5.54 14.34
C ASP A 77 7.05 -4.87 14.27
N PRO A 78 6.20 -4.98 15.31
CA PRO A 78 4.87 -4.39 15.33
C PRO A 78 4.90 -2.85 15.25
N ALA A 79 6.03 -2.19 15.54
CA ALA A 79 6.21 -0.75 15.38
C ALA A 79 6.46 -0.32 13.91
N THR A 80 6.78 -1.26 13.01
CA THR A 80 7.05 -0.95 11.61
C THR A 80 5.76 -0.67 10.84
N LEU A 81 5.68 0.52 10.23
CA LEU A 81 4.67 0.88 9.25
C LEU A 81 5.02 0.26 7.88
N VAL A 82 4.02 -0.32 7.22
CA VAL A 82 4.17 -0.89 5.88
C VAL A 82 3.40 -0.03 4.89
N VAL A 83 4.07 0.46 3.85
CA VAL A 83 3.42 1.13 2.72
C VAL A 83 3.29 0.13 1.60
N ILE A 84 2.06 -0.26 1.27
CA ILE A 84 1.76 -1.21 0.21
C ILE A 84 1.10 -0.51 -0.98
N THR A 85 1.44 -0.97 -2.19
CA THR A 85 0.67 -0.69 -3.41
C THR A 85 0.41 -1.98 -4.15
N GLY A 86 -0.69 -2.03 -4.90
CA GLY A 86 -1.08 -3.17 -5.72
C GLY A 86 -1.18 -2.82 -7.20
N GLN A 87 -0.78 -3.76 -8.06
CA GLN A 87 -1.30 -3.85 -9.41
C GLN A 87 -1.36 -5.29 -9.92
N GLN A 88 -2.34 -5.58 -10.78
CA GLN A 88 -2.39 -6.78 -11.59
C GLN A 88 -1.15 -6.88 -12.50
N PRO A 89 -0.68 -8.10 -12.78
CA PRO A 89 0.52 -8.32 -13.55
C PRO A 89 0.17 -8.11 -15.02
N GLY A 90 0.86 -7.19 -15.68
CA GLY A 90 0.72 -6.98 -17.12
C GLY A 90 1.96 -7.44 -17.86
N LEU A 91 1.81 -7.79 -19.14
CA LEU A 91 2.95 -8.04 -20.02
C LEU A 91 3.94 -6.85 -19.95
N PHE A 92 5.23 -7.15 -19.82
CA PHE A 92 6.30 -6.15 -19.64
C PHE A 92 6.16 -5.23 -18.41
N GLY A 93 5.56 -5.73 -17.32
CA GLY A 93 5.34 -4.94 -16.08
C GLY A 93 4.05 -4.12 -16.09
N GLY A 94 3.24 -4.30 -17.14
CA GLY A 94 1.95 -3.63 -17.29
C GLY A 94 2.10 -2.15 -17.63
N PRO A 95 1.05 -1.34 -17.36
CA PRO A 95 1.07 0.07 -17.68
C PRO A 95 2.17 0.82 -16.93
N LEU A 96 2.69 1.90 -17.51
CA LEU A 96 3.73 2.75 -16.88
C LEU A 96 3.36 3.25 -15.47
N TYR A 97 2.07 3.40 -15.17
CA TYR A 97 1.65 3.82 -13.85
C TYR A 97 1.99 2.76 -12.77
N SER A 98 2.23 1.50 -13.11
CA SER A 98 2.69 0.47 -12.16
C SER A 98 4.01 0.87 -11.50
N LEU A 99 4.96 1.39 -12.31
CA LEU A 99 6.22 1.94 -11.80
C LEU A 99 5.98 3.20 -10.97
N SER A 100 5.08 4.07 -11.42
CA SER A 100 4.75 5.31 -10.70
C SER A 100 4.16 5.02 -9.32
N LYS A 101 3.32 3.99 -9.21
CA LYS A 101 2.77 3.50 -7.93
C LYS A 101 3.86 2.94 -7.01
N ALA A 102 4.78 2.14 -7.55
CA ALA A 102 5.90 1.60 -6.78
C ALA A 102 6.81 2.72 -6.24
N VAL A 103 7.17 3.69 -7.08
CA VAL A 103 7.93 4.88 -6.66
C VAL A 103 7.17 5.67 -5.60
N ALA A 104 5.87 5.88 -5.77
CA ALA A 104 5.05 6.58 -4.79
C ALA A 104 5.06 5.87 -3.42
N ALA A 105 4.93 4.54 -3.39
CA ALA A 105 4.99 3.76 -2.16
C ALA A 105 6.33 3.92 -1.43
N VAL A 106 7.46 3.84 -2.16
CA VAL A 106 8.80 4.07 -1.60
C VAL A 106 8.93 5.48 -1.02
N ARG A 107 8.50 6.51 -1.77
CA ARG A 107 8.54 7.90 -1.31
C ARG A 107 7.69 8.15 -0.07
N TRP A 108 6.56 7.46 0.05
CA TRP A 108 5.73 7.50 1.25
C TRP A 108 6.43 6.84 2.46
N ALA A 109 7.09 5.70 2.26
CA ALA A 109 7.85 5.04 3.32
C ALA A 109 9.06 5.89 3.79
N GLU A 110 9.76 6.54 2.85
CA GLU A 110 10.82 7.50 3.17
C GLU A 110 10.32 8.68 4.01
N ARG A 111 9.18 9.28 3.63
CA ARG A 111 8.56 10.38 4.39
C ARG A 111 8.15 9.95 5.79
N ALA A 112 7.57 8.75 5.94
CA ALA A 112 7.23 8.20 7.25
C ALA A 112 8.48 7.99 8.11
N THR A 113 9.56 7.46 7.52
CA THR A 113 10.85 7.28 8.20
C THR A 113 11.47 8.61 8.62
N GLY A 114 11.48 9.61 7.74
CA GLY A 114 11.94 10.97 8.05
C GLY A 114 11.13 11.66 9.15
N ALA A 115 9.86 11.27 9.33
CA ALA A 115 9.01 11.72 10.43
C ALA A 115 9.17 10.90 11.73
N GLY A 116 10.21 10.06 11.82
CA GLY A 116 10.53 9.27 13.00
C GLY A 116 9.77 7.94 13.13
N ARG A 117 9.16 7.43 12.05
CA ARG A 117 8.42 6.16 12.05
C ARG A 117 9.15 5.10 11.24
N PRO A 118 9.60 3.98 11.83
CA PRO A 118 10.18 2.89 11.05
C PRO A 118 9.20 2.44 9.96
N ALA A 119 9.54 2.68 8.69
CA ALA A 119 8.66 2.32 7.59
C ALA A 119 9.40 1.55 6.49
N GLY A 120 8.72 0.59 5.87
CA GLY A 120 9.17 -0.12 4.68
C GLY A 120 8.16 0.04 3.55
N GLY A 121 8.64 0.24 2.32
CA GLY A 121 7.80 0.24 1.12
C GLY A 121 7.82 -1.14 0.46
N GLY A 122 6.65 -1.62 0.05
CA GLY A 122 6.49 -2.85 -0.72
C GLY A 122 5.52 -2.64 -1.89
N ALA A 123 5.84 -3.23 -3.03
CA ALA A 123 4.89 -3.38 -4.14
C ALA A 123 4.41 -4.83 -4.16
N VAL A 124 3.11 -5.05 -4.02
CA VAL A 124 2.49 -6.35 -4.25
C VAL A 124 2.07 -6.35 -5.72
N LEU A 125 2.81 -7.09 -6.54
CA LEU A 125 2.34 -7.43 -7.87
C LEU A 125 1.50 -8.70 -7.70
N ASP A 126 0.18 -8.56 -7.86
CA ASP A 126 -0.75 -9.67 -7.69
C ASP A 126 -0.59 -10.62 -8.88
N CYS A 127 0.32 -11.60 -8.77
CA CYS A 127 0.54 -12.57 -9.82
C CYS A 127 -0.60 -13.60 -9.85
N TYR A 128 -1.71 -13.31 -10.54
CA TYR A 128 -2.61 -14.37 -10.98
C TYR A 128 -1.90 -15.22 -12.05
N GLY A 129 -1.26 -16.28 -11.59
CA GLY A 129 -0.65 -17.33 -12.39
C GLY A 129 -0.83 -18.67 -11.69
N GLY A 130 -2.05 -19.22 -11.76
CA GLY A 130 -2.27 -20.66 -11.62
C GLY A 130 -1.88 -21.37 -12.92
N PRO A 131 -1.63 -22.69 -12.88
CA PRO A 131 -0.71 -23.45 -13.76
C PRO A 131 -0.93 -23.28 -15.26
#